data_AF-A0A958Z5X4-F1
#
_entry.id   AF-A0A958Z5X4-F1
#
_cell.length_a   1.000
_cell.length_b   1.000
_cell.length_c   1.000
_cell.angle_alpha   90.00
_cell.angle_beta   90.00
_cell.angle_gamma   90.00
#
_symmetry.space_group_name_H-M   'P 1'
#
loop_
_entity.id
_entity.type
_entity.pdbx_description
1 polymer ?
#
loop_
_entity_poly.entity_id
_entity_poly.type
_entity_poly.pdbx_seq_one_letter_code
_entity_poly.pdbx_strand_id
1 'polypeptide(L)'
;LILAMLQKRGSIKRRRFNNLGLIVSSAYMLLTIILKGITYSKFESALNNQNIAYSALETKPSPLNTILWTANVETDDAFLIGDYSFFDTKPIRFYPHPKNHEALGDLMEYDKVQRLIKITQGWYTVSEKEEGIYLNDLRFGMMSVDPQAEKYAFSFRIEKTGNEVTVTEEEKDTRDAKKLLADLWTRIKGN
;
A
#
# COMPACT_ATOMS: atom_id res chain seq x y z
N LEU A 1 5.22 9.53 -25.20
CA LEU A 1 4.37 8.69 -26.09
C LEU A 1 3.30 9.51 -26.83
N ILE A 2 2.56 10.42 -26.18
CA ILE A 2 1.56 11.30 -26.83
C ILE A 2 2.17 12.09 -28.01
N LEU A 3 3.31 12.72 -27.81
CA LEU A 3 4.02 13.44 -28.88
C LEU A 3 4.40 12.54 -30.07
N ALA A 4 4.65 11.25 -29.85
CA ALA A 4 4.95 10.29 -30.91
C ALA A 4 3.68 9.88 -31.69
N MET A 5 2.53 9.83 -31.02
CA MET A 5 1.22 9.54 -31.65
C MET A 5 0.76 10.66 -32.59
N LEU A 6 1.14 11.91 -32.29
CA LEU A 6 0.84 13.07 -33.14
C LEU A 6 1.73 13.17 -34.39
N GLN A 7 2.71 12.26 -34.58
CA GLN A 7 3.61 12.27 -35.72
C GLN A 7 3.20 11.27 -36.80
N LYS A 8 3.43 11.63 -38.07
CA LYS A 8 3.20 10.74 -39.22
C LYS A 8 3.94 9.40 -39.06
N ARG A 9 3.29 8.33 -39.53
CA ARG A 9 3.89 6.99 -39.60
C ARG A 9 5.20 7.05 -40.40
N GLY A 10 6.26 6.45 -39.87
CA GLY A 10 7.59 6.40 -40.50
C GLY A 10 8.52 7.61 -40.25
N SER A 11 8.08 8.66 -39.54
CA SER A 11 8.96 9.82 -39.31
C SER A 11 10.11 9.52 -38.34
N ILE A 12 11.30 10.06 -38.63
CA ILE A 12 12.47 9.96 -37.74
C ILE A 12 12.16 10.57 -36.36
N LYS A 13 11.39 11.68 -36.34
CA LYS A 13 10.95 12.33 -35.10
C LYS A 13 10.09 11.41 -34.23
N ARG A 14 9.18 10.64 -34.84
CA ARG A 14 8.36 9.64 -34.12
C ARG A 14 9.25 8.58 -33.45
N ARG A 15 10.22 8.04 -34.18
CA ARG A 15 11.16 7.03 -33.64
C ARG A 15 11.98 7.59 -32.48
N ARG A 16 12.48 8.83 -32.60
CA ARG A 16 13.22 9.51 -31.51
C ARG A 16 12.37 9.67 -30.26
N PHE A 17 11.14 10.19 -30.38
CA PHE A 17 10.26 10.36 -29.22
C PHE A 17 9.83 9.03 -28.59
N ASN A 18 9.64 7.99 -29.39
CA ASN A 18 9.35 6.66 -28.88
C ASN A 18 10.54 6.08 -28.10
N ASN A 19 11.74 6.12 -28.70
CA ASN A 19 12.96 5.65 -28.05
C ASN A 19 13.26 6.42 -26.78
N LEU A 20 13.09 7.75 -26.78
CA LEU A 20 13.25 8.56 -25.57
C LEU A 20 12.27 8.12 -24.48
N GLY A 21 11.00 7.89 -24.81
CA GLY A 21 10.02 7.37 -23.86
C GLY A 21 10.42 6.03 -23.27
N LEU A 22 10.89 5.09 -24.11
CA LEU A 22 11.36 3.78 -23.69
C LEU A 22 12.62 3.86 -22.81
N ILE A 23 13.58 4.71 -23.17
CA ILE A 23 14.81 4.92 -22.39
C ILE A 23 14.46 5.48 -21.02
N VAL A 24 13.62 6.52 -20.96
CA VAL A 24 13.20 7.13 -19.69
C VAL A 24 12.43 6.14 -18.81
N SER A 25 11.47 5.39 -19.38
CA SER A 25 10.71 4.41 -18.58
C SER A 25 11.59 3.24 -18.11
N SER A 26 12.52 2.77 -18.94
CA SER A 26 13.43 1.68 -18.58
C SER A 26 14.42 2.12 -17.51
N ALA A 27 15.00 3.32 -17.65
CA ALA A 27 15.89 3.90 -16.66
C ALA A 27 15.17 4.11 -15.32
N TYR A 28 13.92 4.59 -15.35
CA TYR A 28 13.09 4.72 -14.14
C TYR A 28 12.85 3.36 -13.47
N MET A 29 12.45 2.32 -14.22
CA MET A 29 12.23 0.98 -13.65
C MET A 29 13.52 0.40 -13.03
N LEU A 30 14.65 0.54 -13.72
CA LEU A 30 15.94 0.07 -13.20
C LEU A 30 16.31 0.80 -11.90
N LEU A 31 16.14 2.12 -11.88
CA LEU A 31 16.37 2.93 -10.68
C LEU A 31 15.45 2.50 -9.55
N THR A 32 14.16 2.26 -9.81
CA THR A 32 13.20 1.79 -8.80
C THR A 32 13.62 0.46 -8.19
N ILE A 33 14.14 -0.49 -8.98
CA ILE A 33 14.63 -1.79 -8.47
C ILE A 33 15.84 -1.58 -7.54
N ILE A 34 16.78 -0.73 -7.93
CA ILE A 34 17.95 -0.40 -7.09
C ILE A 34 17.49 0.23 -5.76
N LEU A 35 16.60 1.22 -5.83
CA LEU A 35 16.06 1.88 -4.65
C LEU A 35 15.26 0.92 -3.76
N LYS A 36 14.50 -0.03 -4.34
CA LYS A 36 13.82 -1.10 -3.60
C LYS A 36 14.80 -1.92 -2.77
N GLY A 37 15.94 -2.30 -3.34
CA GLY A 37 16.97 -3.05 -2.61
C GLY A 37 17.54 -2.26 -1.43
N ILE A 38 17.83 -0.97 -1.64
CA ILE A 38 18.35 -0.08 -0.59
C ILE A 38 17.32 0.11 0.53
N THR A 39 16.06 0.40 0.19
CA THR A 39 15.01 0.62 1.18
C THR A 39 14.65 -0.65 1.94
N TYR A 40 14.62 -1.81 1.26
CA TYR A 40 14.41 -3.10 1.90
C TYR A 40 15.46 -3.37 2.98
N SER A 41 16.75 -3.21 2.66
CA SER A 41 17.84 -3.37 3.62
C SER A 41 17.75 -2.36 4.78
N LYS A 42 17.26 -1.13 4.52
CA LYS A 42 17.04 -0.12 5.56
C LYS A 42 15.93 -0.52 6.53
N PHE A 43 14.82 -1.06 6.03
CA PHE A 43 13.74 -1.57 6.87
C PHE A 43 14.17 -2.79 7.68
N GLU A 44 14.85 -3.76 7.06
CA GLU A 44 15.40 -4.94 7.73
C GLU A 44 16.37 -4.55 8.86
N SER A 45 17.29 -3.63 8.59
CA SER A 45 18.19 -3.09 9.61
C SER A 45 17.44 -2.40 10.75
N ALA A 46 16.36 -1.65 10.44
CA ALA A 46 15.56 -0.97 11.45
C ALA A 46 14.76 -1.96 12.33
N LEU A 47 14.25 -3.05 11.75
CA LEU A 47 13.59 -4.14 12.47
C LEU A 47 14.57 -4.85 13.40
N ASN A 48 15.75 -5.20 12.89
CA ASN A 48 16.81 -5.84 13.67
C ASN A 48 17.27 -4.95 14.83
N ASN A 49 17.50 -3.66 14.59
CA ASN A 49 17.90 -2.71 15.63
C ASN A 49 16.83 -2.51 16.72
N GLN A 50 15.55 -2.68 16.37
CA GLN A 50 14.43 -2.60 17.30
C GLN A 50 14.07 -3.96 17.93
N ASN A 51 14.80 -5.04 17.59
CA ASN A 51 14.53 -6.41 18.01
C ASN A 51 13.11 -6.89 17.69
N ILE A 52 12.58 -6.48 16.53
CA ILE A 52 11.24 -6.87 16.08
C ILE A 52 11.37 -8.17 15.29
N ALA A 53 10.83 -9.26 15.83
CA ALA A 53 10.66 -10.52 15.11
C ALA A 53 9.48 -10.41 14.13
N TYR A 54 9.64 -10.93 12.91
CA TYR A 54 8.63 -10.88 11.87
C TYR A 54 8.69 -12.13 10.98
N SER A 55 7.56 -12.51 10.38
CA SER A 55 7.45 -13.65 9.47
C SER A 55 7.53 -13.23 7.99
N ALA A 56 7.06 -12.03 7.66
CA ALA A 56 7.09 -11.49 6.30
C ALA A 56 7.32 -9.97 6.29
N LEU A 57 7.98 -9.48 5.24
CA LEU A 57 8.23 -8.05 5.01
C LEU A 57 7.93 -7.74 3.54
N GLU A 58 6.97 -6.84 3.31
CA GLU A 58 6.66 -6.31 1.98
C GLU A 58 6.92 -4.80 1.95
N THR A 59 7.65 -4.33 0.93
CA THR A 59 8.00 -2.92 0.78
C THR A 59 7.54 -2.38 -0.56
N LYS A 60 6.89 -1.21 -0.55
CA LYS A 60 6.37 -0.54 -1.73
C LYS A 60 6.70 0.95 -1.72
N PRO A 61 6.95 1.57 -2.88
CA PRO A 61 7.03 3.02 -2.94
C PRO A 61 5.63 3.62 -2.77
N SER A 62 5.54 4.81 -2.19
CA SER A 62 4.29 5.55 -2.13
C SER A 62 3.89 6.07 -3.51
N PRO A 63 2.61 6.41 -3.74
CA PRO A 63 2.13 6.78 -5.07
C PRO A 63 2.96 7.88 -5.74
N LEU A 64 3.20 7.72 -7.04
CA LEU A 64 3.77 8.73 -7.94
C LEU A 64 5.24 9.13 -7.65
N ASN A 65 6.00 8.34 -6.88
CA ASN A 65 7.41 8.61 -6.63
C ASN A 65 8.19 7.31 -6.29
N THR A 66 9.51 7.43 -6.11
CA THR A 66 10.40 6.33 -5.69
C THR A 66 11.24 6.70 -4.47
N ILE A 67 10.87 7.78 -3.77
CA ILE A 67 11.66 8.38 -2.70
C ILE A 67 11.11 7.96 -1.33
N LEU A 68 9.79 7.99 -1.17
CA LEU A 68 9.11 7.58 0.04
C LEU A 68 8.60 6.15 -0.13
N TRP A 69 8.92 5.30 0.84
CA TRP A 69 8.60 3.88 0.85
C TRP A 69 7.86 3.53 2.12
N THR A 70 6.95 2.57 2.00
CA THR A 70 6.20 1.98 3.11
C THR A 70 6.57 0.51 3.21
N ALA A 71 6.78 0.03 4.42
CA ALA A 71 6.94 -1.37 4.77
C ALA A 71 5.71 -1.86 5.52
N ASN A 72 5.17 -3.00 5.09
CA ASN A 72 4.26 -3.83 5.86
C ASN A 72 5.05 -5.01 6.42
N VAL A 73 4.99 -5.19 7.72
CA VAL A 73 5.73 -6.21 8.45
C VAL A 73 4.73 -7.11 9.15
N GLU A 74 4.74 -8.40 8.86
CA GLU A 74 3.87 -9.36 9.52
C GLU A 74 4.51 -9.88 10.80
N THR A 75 3.84 -9.71 11.94
CA THR A 75 4.16 -10.36 13.20
C THR A 75 3.06 -11.36 13.55
N ASP A 76 3.15 -12.04 14.69
CA ASP A 76 2.15 -13.04 15.09
C ASP A 76 0.74 -12.43 15.18
N ASP A 77 0.60 -11.33 15.94
CA ASP A 77 -0.70 -10.73 16.27
C ASP A 77 -1.07 -9.48 15.44
N ALA A 78 -0.11 -8.87 14.74
CA ALA A 78 -0.28 -7.59 14.08
C ALA A 78 0.45 -7.47 12.74
N PHE A 79 0.05 -6.48 11.96
CA PHE A 79 0.85 -5.93 10.89
C PHE A 79 1.47 -4.62 11.35
N LEU A 80 2.79 -4.51 11.32
CA LEU A 80 3.45 -3.25 11.59
C LEU A 80 3.67 -2.48 10.29
N ILE A 81 3.26 -1.22 10.27
CA ILE A 81 3.45 -0.33 9.12
C ILE A 81 4.48 0.72 9.47
N GLY A 82 5.47 0.91 8.60
CA GLY A 82 6.51 1.92 8.77
C GLY A 82 6.84 2.61 7.46
N ASP A 83 7.09 3.92 7.52
CA ASP A 83 7.44 4.73 6.35
C ASP A 83 8.87 5.26 6.44
N TYR A 84 9.54 5.29 5.29
CA TYR A 84 10.89 5.80 5.13
C TYR A 84 11.03 6.66 3.86
N SER A 85 11.49 7.89 4.01
CA SER A 85 12.00 8.72 2.93
C SER A 85 13.52 8.74 2.95
N PHE A 86 14.16 8.78 1.78
CA PHE A 86 15.61 9.02 1.69
C PHE A 86 16.06 10.35 2.32
N PHE A 87 15.14 11.27 2.60
CA PHE A 87 15.40 12.54 3.28
C PHE A 87 15.08 12.50 4.78
N ASP A 88 14.73 11.34 5.34
CA ASP A 88 14.51 11.21 6.78
C ASP A 88 15.80 11.33 7.58
N THR A 89 15.67 11.98 8.74
CA THR A 89 16.77 12.11 9.71
C THR A 89 16.52 11.27 10.96
N LYS A 90 15.26 10.95 11.26
CA LYS A 90 14.86 10.15 12.42
C LYS A 90 14.83 8.65 12.08
N PRO A 91 15.01 7.76 13.09
CA PRO A 91 14.83 6.33 12.91
C PRO A 91 13.41 5.97 12.42
N ILE A 92 13.30 4.88 11.66
CA ILE A 92 12.01 4.35 11.19
C ILE A 92 11.20 3.90 12.40
N ARG A 93 9.95 4.36 12.46
CA ARG A 93 8.97 3.92 13.45
C ARG A 93 7.97 2.98 12.79
N PHE A 94 7.65 1.92 13.50
CA PHE A 94 6.67 0.93 13.10
C PHE A 94 5.43 1.06 13.98
N TYR A 95 4.26 1.11 13.36
CA TYR A 95 2.98 1.28 14.04
C TYR A 95 2.15 0.01 13.88
N PRO A 96 1.65 -0.57 15.00
CA PRO A 96 0.92 -1.82 14.95
C PRO A 96 -0.52 -1.63 14.48
N HIS A 97 -0.95 -2.52 13.58
CA HIS A 97 -2.32 -2.70 13.14
C HIS A 97 -2.74 -4.14 13.47
N PRO A 98 -3.57 -4.36 14.49
CA PRO A 98 -3.99 -5.70 14.90
C PRO A 98 -4.63 -6.48 13.74
N LYS A 99 -4.28 -7.76 13.58
CA LYS A 99 -4.87 -8.61 12.54
C LYS A 99 -6.36 -8.80 12.75
N ASN A 100 -6.74 -9.14 13.99
CA ASN A 100 -8.09 -9.44 14.43
C ASN A 100 -8.84 -10.45 13.51
N HIS A 101 -8.13 -11.40 12.91
CA HIS A 101 -8.71 -12.35 11.94
C HIS A 101 -9.82 -13.20 12.54
N GLU A 102 -9.79 -13.43 13.85
CA GLU A 102 -10.80 -14.18 14.61
C GLU A 102 -12.19 -13.55 14.53
N ALA A 103 -12.28 -12.22 14.38
CA ALA A 103 -13.54 -11.49 14.28
C ALA A 103 -14.38 -11.88 13.05
N LEU A 104 -13.77 -12.51 12.04
CA LEU A 104 -14.53 -13.05 10.91
C LEU A 104 -15.38 -14.27 11.30
N GLY A 105 -14.97 -15.07 12.30
CA GLY A 105 -15.69 -16.26 12.74
C GLY A 105 -16.19 -17.12 11.57
N ASP A 106 -17.48 -17.46 11.59
CA ASP A 106 -18.15 -18.26 10.55
C ASP A 106 -18.18 -17.58 9.16
N LEU A 107 -17.93 -16.27 9.07
CA LEU A 107 -17.88 -15.57 7.77
C LEU A 107 -16.74 -16.10 6.89
N MET A 108 -15.68 -16.68 7.48
CA MET A 108 -14.57 -17.27 6.74
C MET A 108 -14.98 -18.49 5.89
N GLU A 109 -16.12 -19.11 6.18
CA GLU A 109 -16.60 -20.27 5.42
C GLU A 109 -17.26 -19.87 4.08
N TYR A 110 -17.62 -18.60 3.91
CA TYR A 110 -18.30 -18.13 2.72
C TYR A 110 -17.31 -17.81 1.59
N ASP A 111 -17.58 -18.33 0.39
CA ASP A 111 -16.73 -18.17 -0.82
C ASP A 111 -16.39 -16.69 -1.12
N LYS A 112 -17.35 -15.78 -0.95
CA LYS A 112 -17.13 -14.33 -1.17
C LYS A 112 -16.04 -13.78 -0.23
N VAL A 113 -16.04 -14.19 1.05
CA VAL A 113 -15.06 -13.75 2.04
C VAL A 113 -13.70 -14.41 1.77
N GLN A 114 -13.67 -15.71 1.46
CA GLN A 114 -12.44 -16.41 1.09
C GLN A 114 -11.77 -15.78 -0.14
N ARG A 115 -12.57 -15.41 -1.16
CA ARG A 115 -12.08 -14.70 -2.33
C ARG A 115 -11.50 -13.34 -1.96
N LEU A 116 -12.13 -12.62 -1.03
CA LEU A 116 -11.65 -11.33 -0.57
C LEU A 116 -10.30 -11.47 0.16
N ILE A 117 -10.18 -12.42 1.07
CA ILE A 117 -8.91 -12.78 1.75
C ILE A 117 -7.83 -13.17 0.72
N LYS A 118 -8.19 -13.96 -0.29
CA LYS A 118 -7.25 -14.32 -1.35
C LYS A 118 -6.79 -13.10 -2.13
N ILE A 119 -7.66 -12.12 -2.38
CA ILE A 119 -7.29 -10.89 -3.07
C ILE A 119 -6.28 -10.09 -2.24
N THR A 120 -6.42 -10.01 -0.92
CA THR A 120 -5.47 -9.29 -0.05
C THR A 120 -4.12 -9.98 0.10
N GLN A 121 -3.98 -11.22 -0.40
CA GLN A 121 -2.75 -12.02 -0.33
C GLN A 121 -2.24 -12.18 1.11
N GLY A 122 -3.15 -12.27 2.09
CA GLY A 122 -2.83 -12.36 3.52
C GLY A 122 -2.60 -11.01 4.21
N TRP A 123 -2.41 -9.92 3.46
CA TRP A 123 -2.18 -8.57 4.02
C TRP A 123 -3.49 -7.86 4.33
N TYR A 124 -4.19 -8.27 5.37
CA TYR A 124 -5.45 -7.64 5.78
C TYR A 124 -5.64 -7.59 7.29
N THR A 125 -6.36 -6.57 7.75
CA THR A 125 -6.90 -6.50 9.12
C THR A 125 -8.41 -6.61 9.10
N VAL A 126 -8.98 -6.91 10.25
CA VAL A 126 -10.43 -6.94 10.45
C VAL A 126 -10.81 -5.90 11.50
N SER A 127 -11.77 -5.05 11.18
CA SER A 127 -12.31 -4.05 12.11
C SER A 127 -13.78 -4.33 12.40
N GLU A 128 -14.14 -4.34 13.67
CA GLU A 128 -15.52 -4.42 14.12
C GLU A 128 -16.02 -3.00 14.39
N LYS A 129 -17.05 -2.57 13.66
CA LYS A 129 -17.74 -1.29 13.87
C LYS A 129 -19.21 -1.57 14.18
N GLU A 130 -19.94 -0.58 14.70
CA GLU A 130 -21.39 -0.73 14.95
C GLU A 130 -22.18 -1.17 13.70
N GLU A 131 -21.71 -0.76 12.52
CA GLU A 131 -22.32 -1.05 11.22
C GLU A 131 -21.99 -2.45 10.67
N GLY A 132 -21.06 -3.19 11.29
CA GLY A 132 -20.68 -4.54 10.88
C GLY A 132 -19.17 -4.80 10.90
N ILE A 133 -18.78 -5.92 10.27
CA ILE A 133 -17.38 -6.36 10.18
C ILE A 133 -16.78 -5.84 8.88
N TYR A 134 -15.57 -5.27 8.97
CA TYR A 134 -14.84 -4.71 7.85
C TYR A 134 -13.54 -5.48 7.63
N LEU A 135 -13.28 -5.87 6.39
CA LEU A 135 -11.99 -6.41 5.97
C LEU A 135 -11.21 -5.30 5.26
N ASN A 136 -10.05 -4.95 5.82
CA ASN A 136 -9.21 -3.86 5.34
C ASN A 136 -7.99 -4.40 4.57
N ASP A 137 -7.77 -3.95 3.34
CA ASP A 137 -6.63 -4.38 2.52
C ASP A 137 -5.40 -3.49 2.77
N LEU A 138 -4.35 -4.06 3.38
CA LEU A 138 -3.12 -3.34 3.72
C LEU A 138 -2.18 -3.14 2.52
N ARG A 139 -2.42 -3.79 1.38
CA ARG A 139 -1.55 -3.66 0.20
C ARG A 139 -1.57 -2.27 -0.41
N PHE A 140 -2.64 -1.52 -0.18
CA PHE A 140 -2.78 -0.14 -0.67
C PHE A 140 -2.55 0.93 0.41
N GLY A 141 -2.47 0.52 1.68
CA GLY A 141 -2.19 1.41 2.80
C GLY A 141 -3.43 2.15 3.30
N MET A 142 -3.18 3.18 4.10
CA MET A 142 -4.22 3.98 4.76
C MET A 142 -4.61 5.22 3.95
N MET A 143 -5.78 5.78 4.25
CA MET A 143 -6.25 7.06 3.70
C MET A 143 -5.65 8.28 4.43
N SER A 144 -4.61 8.07 5.24
CA SER A 144 -3.87 9.09 5.96
C SER A 144 -2.41 8.64 6.12
N VAL A 145 -1.49 9.60 6.25
CA VAL A 145 -0.12 9.32 6.73
C VAL A 145 -0.06 9.22 8.25
N ASP A 146 -1.14 9.63 8.93
CA ASP A 146 -1.27 9.46 10.38
C ASP A 146 -1.39 7.96 10.69
N PRO A 147 -0.45 7.38 11.45
CA PRO A 147 -0.48 5.97 11.79
C PRO A 147 -1.65 5.56 12.69
N GLN A 148 -2.32 6.52 13.32
CA GLN A 148 -3.52 6.28 14.14
C GLN A 148 -4.82 6.40 13.33
N ALA A 149 -4.73 6.65 12.02
CA ALA A 149 -5.92 6.70 11.20
C ALA A 149 -6.55 5.31 11.02
N GLU A 150 -7.88 5.25 11.16
CA GLU A 150 -8.64 4.01 11.06
C GLU A 150 -9.24 3.79 9.66
N LYS A 151 -8.94 4.67 8.71
CA LYS A 151 -9.44 4.57 7.34
C LYS A 151 -8.39 3.96 6.43
N TYR A 152 -8.75 2.86 5.79
CA TYR A 152 -7.91 2.15 4.82
C TYR A 152 -8.27 2.54 3.39
N ALA A 153 -7.30 2.47 2.48
CA ALA A 153 -7.53 2.79 1.07
C ALA A 153 -8.55 1.85 0.43
N PHE A 154 -8.64 0.61 0.90
CA PHE A 154 -9.72 -0.32 0.55
C PHE A 154 -10.18 -1.03 1.82
N SER A 155 -11.47 -0.91 2.08
CA SER A 155 -12.16 -1.42 3.25
C SER A 155 -13.49 -1.96 2.77
N PHE A 156 -13.82 -3.19 3.14
CA PHE A 156 -14.97 -3.92 2.64
C PHE A 156 -15.84 -4.35 3.80
N ARG A 157 -17.06 -3.79 3.88
CA ARG A 157 -18.07 -4.19 4.85
C ARG A 157 -18.66 -5.53 4.45
N ILE A 158 -18.71 -6.46 5.40
CA ILE A 158 -19.24 -7.80 5.23
C ILE A 158 -20.51 -7.92 6.07
N GLU A 159 -21.64 -8.12 5.40
CA GLU A 159 -22.95 -8.26 6.01
C GLU A 159 -23.52 -9.65 5.71
N LYS A 160 -24.08 -10.31 6.73
CA LYS A 160 -24.75 -11.60 6.58
C LYS A 160 -26.26 -11.41 6.70
N THR A 161 -26.98 -11.71 5.63
CA THR A 161 -28.45 -11.69 5.59
C THR A 161 -28.94 -13.12 5.38
N GLY A 162 -29.27 -13.81 6.47
CA GLY A 162 -29.62 -15.23 6.45
C GLY A 162 -28.43 -16.10 6.02
N ASN A 163 -28.57 -16.79 4.88
CA ASN A 163 -27.50 -17.62 4.30
C ASN A 163 -26.69 -16.91 3.20
N GLU A 164 -26.98 -15.65 2.90
CA GLU A 164 -26.20 -14.88 1.93
C GLU A 164 -25.27 -13.89 2.64
N VAL A 165 -24.04 -13.78 2.13
CA VAL A 165 -23.10 -12.74 2.52
C VAL A 165 -23.02 -11.68 1.42
N THR A 166 -23.13 -10.42 1.81
CA THR A 166 -22.94 -9.25 0.94
C THR A 166 -21.66 -8.54 1.33
N VAL A 167 -20.88 -8.14 0.32
CA VAL A 167 -19.63 -7.41 0.49
C VAL A 167 -19.78 -6.07 -0.21
N THR A 168 -19.62 -4.98 0.54
CA THR A 168 -19.77 -3.61 0.05
C THR A 168 -18.50 -2.84 0.34
N GLU A 169 -17.90 -2.19 -0.65
CA GLU A 169 -16.74 -1.31 -0.43
C GLU A 169 -17.18 -0.04 0.30
N GLU A 170 -16.42 0.38 1.32
CA GLU A 170 -16.66 1.61 2.07
C GLU A 170 -16.46 2.84 1.15
N GLU A 171 -17.40 3.77 1.18
CA GLU A 171 -17.33 4.98 0.35
C GLU A 171 -16.14 5.86 0.75
N LYS A 172 -15.43 6.35 -0.27
CA LYS A 172 -14.24 7.19 -0.08
C LYS A 172 -14.58 8.64 -0.35
N ASP A 173 -14.17 9.53 0.56
CA ASP A 173 -14.29 10.97 0.35
C ASP A 173 -13.11 11.48 -0.49
N THR A 174 -13.42 12.19 -1.57
CA THR A 174 -12.42 12.87 -2.41
C THR A 174 -11.55 13.88 -1.63
N ARG A 175 -12.07 14.44 -0.53
CA ARG A 175 -11.32 15.33 0.38
C ARG A 175 -10.21 14.58 1.11
N ASP A 176 -10.48 13.35 1.55
CA ASP A 176 -9.50 12.49 2.23
C ASP A 176 -8.36 12.14 1.27
N ALA A 177 -8.68 11.82 0.00
CA ALA A 177 -7.67 11.56 -1.03
C ALA A 177 -6.77 12.77 -1.32
N LYS A 178 -7.35 13.98 -1.40
CA LYS A 178 -6.58 15.21 -1.63
C LYS A 178 -5.66 15.52 -0.46
N LYS A 179 -6.15 15.33 0.77
CA LYS A 179 -5.34 15.50 1.99
C LYS A 179 -4.18 14.51 2.01
N LEU A 180 -4.44 13.23 1.75
CA LEU A 180 -3.42 12.18 1.68
C LEU A 180 -2.30 12.55 0.69
N LEU A 181 -2.63 13.04 -0.51
CA LEU A 181 -1.62 13.46 -1.48
C LEU A 181 -0.76 14.64 -0.99
N ALA A 182 -1.36 15.61 -0.29
CA ALA A 182 -0.64 16.74 0.30
C ALA A 182 0.28 16.29 1.44
N ASP A 183 -0.19 15.36 2.26
CA ASP A 183 0.57 14.80 3.38
C ASP A 183 1.74 13.94 2.87
N LEU A 184 1.51 13.11 1.85
CA LEU A 184 2.57 12.35 1.17
C LEU A 184 3.62 13.27 0.56
N TRP A 185 3.21 14.38 -0.06
CA TRP A 185 4.16 15.37 -0.58
C TRP A 185 5.06 15.97 0.50
N THR A 186 4.51 16.20 1.69
CA THR A 186 5.26 16.67 2.85
C THR A 186 6.20 15.58 3.34
N ARG A 187 5.69 14.35 3.50
CA ARG A 187 6.45 13.19 3.97
C ARG A 187 7.59 12.79 3.04
N ILE A 188 7.44 12.99 1.73
CA ILE A 188 8.52 12.79 0.75
C ILE A 188 9.74 13.62 1.14
N LYS A 189 9.57 14.84 1.68
CA LYS A 189 10.69 15.74 2.02
C LYS A 189 11.45 15.35 3.30
N GLY A 190 11.00 14.34 4.05
CA GLY A 190 11.62 13.89 5.28
C GLY A 190 10.69 13.99 6.49
N ASN A 191 11.27 13.86 7.69
CA ASN A 191 10.58 13.87 8.99
C ASN A 191 11.33 14.63 10.10
#